data_AF-A0A067S5Q5-F1
#
_entry.id   AF-A0A067S5Q5-F1
#
_cell.length_a   1.000
_cell.length_b   1.000
_cell.length_c   1.000
_cell.angle_alpha   90.00
_cell.angle_beta   90.00
_cell.angle_gamma   90.00
#
_symmetry.space_group_name_H-M   'P 1'
#
loop_
_entity.id
_entity.type
_entity.pdbx_description
1 polymer ?
#
loop_
_entity_poly.entity_id
_entity_poly.type
_entity_poly.pdbx_seq_one_letter_code
_entity_poly.pdbx_strand_id
1 'polypeptide(L)'
;MQYRPAWKQHSSLPSDRIKQPPNNVAKSKGKGKQQPPPEPPKSKDVRRLEKLLGGVQNATGQERDPNGGCFCLARTHELSSYIPICHSCGLILCSVNLPQYCCPFCDKILMTGTVRESLISQLETQLASTIIKEEEAKEKAIQDSQKAAGAFPTLSSAALSLSSPSPVPAASIPPPSKQTYKVLSLTSNKRVVVSSYTSTPVHSRPASRNEDVEEEPIRVPRPPPEPTHADRTPQPSRPWENLIHGAVTYKPRLRVDDDTTPKGPSRRRRGNKGKEKETSSGQNV
;
A
#
# COMPACT_ATOMS: atom_id res chain seq x y z
N MET A 1 57.06 -34.17 69.83
CA MET A 1 56.93 -33.14 68.76
C MET A 1 56.06 -33.70 67.65
N GLN A 2 54.83 -33.23 67.52
CA GLN A 2 53.90 -33.60 66.46
C GLN A 2 53.48 -32.31 65.76
N TYR A 3 53.94 -32.11 64.53
CA TYR A 3 53.53 -30.99 63.69
C TYR A 3 52.13 -31.25 63.14
N ARG A 4 51.17 -30.37 63.46
CA ARG A 4 49.85 -30.30 62.80
C ARG A 4 49.87 -29.16 61.78
N PRO A 5 49.53 -29.39 60.50
CA PRO A 5 49.43 -28.32 59.51
C PRO A 5 48.19 -27.45 59.75
N ALA A 6 48.33 -26.15 59.47
CA ALA A 6 47.45 -25.07 59.91
C ALA A 6 46.26 -24.78 58.98
N TRP A 7 45.75 -25.73 58.18
CA TRP A 7 44.64 -25.48 57.25
C TRP A 7 43.44 -26.38 57.55
N LYS A 8 42.82 -26.16 58.71
CA LYS A 8 41.40 -26.48 58.95
C LYS A 8 40.68 -25.20 59.32
N GLN A 9 40.40 -24.38 58.30
CA GLN A 9 39.36 -23.35 58.37
C GLN A 9 38.39 -23.71 57.24
N HIS A 10 37.18 -24.09 57.64
CA HIS A 10 36.06 -24.36 56.76
C HIS A 10 35.72 -23.07 56.00
N SER A 11 36.24 -22.91 54.79
CA SER A 11 35.77 -21.89 53.86
C SER A 11 34.42 -22.35 53.32
N SER A 12 33.34 -21.95 53.97
CA SER A 12 32.02 -21.92 53.35
C SER A 12 32.07 -20.91 52.22
N LEU A 13 32.41 -21.37 51.02
CA LEU A 13 32.13 -20.63 49.80
C LEU A 13 30.62 -20.36 49.79
N PRO A 14 30.16 -19.11 49.88
CA PRO A 14 28.77 -18.82 49.64
C PRO A 14 28.55 -19.17 48.17
N SER A 15 27.83 -20.25 47.92
CA SER A 15 27.28 -20.53 46.60
C SER A 15 26.69 -19.23 46.09
N ASP A 16 27.23 -18.79 44.95
CA ASP A 16 26.77 -17.67 44.14
C ASP A 16 25.37 -18.01 43.65
N ARG A 17 24.43 -17.93 44.59
CA ARG A 17 23.02 -18.20 44.42
C ARG A 17 22.49 -16.93 43.79
N ILE A 18 22.66 -16.83 42.48
CA ILE A 18 21.99 -15.85 41.64
C ILE A 18 20.52 -15.90 42.04
N LYS A 19 20.10 -14.90 42.82
CA LYS A 19 18.70 -14.72 43.15
C LYS A 19 18.01 -14.43 41.84
N GLN A 20 17.27 -15.42 41.34
CA GLN A 20 16.31 -15.15 40.28
C GLN A 20 15.44 -13.98 40.75
N PRO A 21 15.26 -12.93 39.93
CA PRO A 21 14.36 -11.85 40.29
C PRO A 21 12.98 -12.48 40.58
N PRO A 22 12.23 -11.96 41.57
CA PRO A 22 10.90 -12.45 41.84
C PRO A 22 10.11 -12.33 40.55
N ASN A 23 9.76 -13.50 39.99
CA ASN A 23 8.85 -13.61 38.87
C ASN A 23 7.53 -13.07 39.43
N ASN A 24 7.22 -11.81 39.13
CA ASN A 24 5.94 -11.20 39.40
C ASN A 24 4.92 -11.89 38.49
N VAL A 25 4.58 -13.12 38.85
CA VAL A 25 3.38 -13.79 38.40
C VAL A 25 2.26 -13.02 39.06
N ALA A 26 1.78 -12.00 38.34
CA ALA A 26 0.53 -11.36 38.64
C ALA A 26 -0.51 -12.47 38.85
N LYS A 27 -0.96 -12.63 40.10
CA LYS A 27 -2.11 -13.46 40.45
C LYS A 27 -3.33 -12.85 39.77
N SER A 28 -3.60 -13.23 38.53
CA SER A 28 -4.89 -13.04 37.90
C SER A 28 -5.88 -14.02 38.55
N LYS A 29 -6.44 -13.59 39.68
CA LYS A 29 -7.62 -14.21 40.28
C LYS A 29 -8.83 -13.82 39.43
N GLY A 30 -9.01 -14.51 38.32
CA GLY A 30 -10.14 -14.35 37.41
C GLY A 30 -10.57 -15.73 36.93
N LYS A 31 -11.70 -16.21 37.45
CA LYS A 31 -12.36 -17.45 37.06
C LYS A 31 -13.00 -17.23 35.68
N GLY A 32 -12.17 -17.20 34.64
CA GLY A 32 -12.58 -17.13 33.25
C GLY A 32 -12.45 -18.51 32.61
N LYS A 33 -13.52 -18.98 31.98
CA LYS A 33 -13.49 -20.13 31.05
C LYS A 33 -12.21 -20.05 30.21
N GLN A 34 -11.44 -21.14 30.19
CA GLN A 34 -10.35 -21.32 29.24
C GLN A 34 -10.94 -21.18 27.83
N GLN A 35 -10.76 -20.00 27.22
CA GLN A 35 -10.83 -19.91 25.78
C GLN A 35 -9.66 -20.73 25.24
N PRO A 36 -9.89 -21.58 24.22
CA PRO A 36 -8.80 -22.24 23.52
C PRO A 36 -7.78 -21.19 23.05
N PRO A 37 -6.49 -21.56 22.94
CA PRO A 37 -5.43 -20.64 22.53
C PRO A 37 -5.88 -19.90 21.26
N PRO A 38 -5.76 -18.56 21.22
CA PRO A 38 -6.27 -17.77 20.12
C PRO A 38 -5.61 -18.24 18.83
N GLU A 39 -6.38 -18.89 17.97
CA GLU A 39 -5.94 -19.21 16.63
C GLU A 39 -5.45 -17.91 15.99
N PRO A 40 -4.30 -17.94 15.29
CA PRO A 40 -3.77 -16.76 14.65
C PRO A 40 -4.85 -16.19 13.73
N PRO A 41 -5.12 -14.87 13.78
CA PRO A 41 -6.18 -14.26 13.01
C PRO A 41 -6.01 -14.62 11.53
N LYS A 42 -7.08 -15.11 10.90
CA LYS A 42 -7.12 -15.38 9.44
C LYS A 42 -6.55 -14.21 8.66
N SER A 43 -5.83 -14.48 7.58
CA SER A 43 -5.28 -13.43 6.72
C SER A 43 -6.38 -12.52 6.17
N LYS A 44 -5.96 -11.32 5.72
CA LYS A 44 -6.86 -10.37 5.05
C LYS A 44 -7.48 -10.97 3.79
N ASP A 45 -6.71 -11.77 3.05
CA ASP A 45 -7.15 -12.37 1.78
C ASP A 45 -8.22 -13.44 2.01
N VAL A 46 -8.04 -14.33 2.99
CA VAL A 46 -9.04 -15.34 3.33
C VAL A 46 -10.33 -14.67 3.79
N ARG A 47 -10.25 -13.64 4.64
CA ARG A 47 -11.43 -12.87 5.07
C ARG A 47 -12.14 -12.20 3.90
N ARG A 48 -11.38 -11.65 2.95
CA ARG A 48 -11.92 -11.02 1.73
C ARG A 48 -12.64 -12.04 0.86
N LEU A 49 -12.05 -13.22 0.63
CA LEU A 49 -12.66 -14.30 -0.15
C LEU A 49 -13.91 -14.85 0.54
N GLU A 50 -13.87 -15.08 1.86
CA GLU A 50 -15.03 -15.51 2.65
C GLU A 50 -16.18 -14.51 2.58
N LYS A 51 -15.88 -13.21 2.73
CA LYS A 51 -16.88 -12.14 2.62
C LYS A 51 -17.50 -12.10 1.23
N LEU A 52 -16.69 -12.23 0.18
CA LEU A 52 -17.17 -12.23 -1.20
C LEU A 52 -18.02 -13.48 -1.48
N LEU A 53 -17.55 -14.66 -1.08
CA LEU A 53 -18.28 -15.92 -1.21
C LEU A 53 -19.62 -15.86 -0.48
N GLY A 54 -19.64 -15.37 0.77
CA GLY A 54 -20.88 -15.16 1.52
C GLY A 54 -21.82 -14.15 0.84
N GLY A 55 -21.28 -13.08 0.25
CA GLY A 55 -22.06 -12.12 -0.53
C GLY A 55 -22.68 -12.76 -1.77
N VAL A 56 -21.90 -13.50 -2.55
CA VAL A 56 -22.35 -14.18 -3.77
C VAL A 56 -23.32 -15.32 -3.46
N GLN A 57 -23.18 -16.04 -2.35
CA GLN A 57 -24.12 -17.11 -1.97
C GLN A 57 -25.46 -16.56 -1.48
N ASN A 58 -25.47 -15.46 -0.75
CA ASN A 58 -26.70 -14.93 -0.15
C ASN A 58 -27.46 -13.92 -1.04
N ALA A 59 -26.76 -13.19 -1.92
CA ALA A 59 -27.41 -12.15 -2.72
C ALA A 59 -28.27 -12.73 -3.84
N THR A 60 -29.36 -12.06 -4.22
CA THR A 60 -30.15 -12.46 -5.41
C THR A 60 -29.56 -11.89 -6.71
N GLY A 61 -28.64 -10.92 -6.61
CA GLY A 61 -28.09 -10.18 -7.75
C GLY A 61 -28.97 -9.05 -8.26
N GLN A 62 -30.15 -8.84 -7.64
CA GLN A 62 -31.08 -7.75 -7.97
C GLN A 62 -30.91 -6.51 -7.06
N GLU A 63 -30.18 -6.66 -5.96
CA GLU A 63 -29.97 -5.58 -5.00
C GLU A 63 -28.96 -4.55 -5.55
N ARG A 64 -29.25 -3.27 -5.33
CA ARG A 64 -28.30 -2.19 -5.63
C ARG A 64 -27.24 -2.12 -4.54
N ASP A 65 -26.03 -1.72 -4.92
CA ASP A 65 -24.98 -1.46 -3.94
C ASP A 65 -25.42 -0.32 -2.99
N PRO A 66 -25.43 -0.52 -1.66
CA PRO A 66 -25.85 0.49 -0.69
C PRO A 66 -24.99 1.76 -0.74
N ASN A 67 -23.72 1.63 -1.11
CA ASN A 67 -22.78 2.75 -1.20
C ASN A 67 -22.76 3.38 -2.60
N GLY A 68 -23.63 2.90 -3.50
CA GLY A 68 -23.69 3.30 -4.90
C GLY A 68 -22.57 2.69 -5.74
N GLY A 69 -22.79 2.51 -7.04
CA GLY A 69 -21.76 1.96 -7.93
C GLY A 69 -20.65 2.96 -8.29
N CYS A 70 -19.52 2.42 -8.74
CA CYS A 70 -18.40 3.20 -9.25
C CYS A 70 -18.43 3.28 -10.78
N PHE A 71 -18.30 4.50 -11.33
CA PHE A 71 -18.36 4.78 -12.77
C PHE A 71 -16.99 5.12 -13.39
N CYS A 72 -15.91 4.64 -12.77
CA CYS A 72 -14.54 4.95 -13.20
C CYS A 72 -14.08 4.26 -14.49
N LEU A 73 -14.86 3.31 -15.02
CA LEU A 73 -14.49 2.49 -16.20
C LEU A 73 -13.12 1.80 -16.04
N ALA A 74 -12.80 1.36 -14.83
CA ALA A 74 -11.50 0.78 -14.45
C ALA A 74 -10.26 1.67 -14.75
N ARG A 75 -10.44 3.00 -14.77
CA ARG A 75 -9.32 3.96 -14.92
C ARG A 75 -8.63 4.29 -13.59
N THR A 76 -9.40 4.35 -12.52
CA THR A 76 -8.88 4.67 -11.17
C THR A 76 -8.73 3.43 -10.29
N HIS A 77 -9.57 2.43 -10.51
CA HIS A 77 -9.57 1.17 -9.79
C HIS A 77 -9.24 0.04 -10.76
N GLU A 78 -8.66 -1.03 -10.23
CA GLU A 78 -8.39 -2.25 -11.00
C GLU A 78 -9.66 -2.82 -11.62
N LEU A 79 -9.52 -3.45 -12.78
CA LEU A 79 -10.61 -4.17 -13.43
C LEU A 79 -11.12 -5.29 -12.51
N SER A 80 -12.44 -5.49 -12.44
CA SER A 80 -12.99 -6.59 -11.65
C SER A 80 -12.52 -7.93 -12.21
N SER A 81 -11.88 -8.75 -11.38
CA SER A 81 -11.35 -10.06 -11.77
C SER A 81 -12.43 -11.07 -12.14
N TYR A 82 -13.65 -10.89 -11.62
CA TYR A 82 -14.74 -11.85 -11.73
C TYR A 82 -15.80 -11.42 -12.74
N ILE A 83 -16.11 -10.12 -12.81
CA ILE A 83 -17.09 -9.56 -13.75
C ILE A 83 -16.53 -8.26 -14.33
N PRO A 84 -15.69 -8.33 -15.36
CA PRO A 84 -15.05 -7.13 -15.93
C PRO A 84 -16.03 -6.25 -16.71
N ILE A 85 -17.15 -6.80 -17.19
CA ILE A 85 -18.12 -6.08 -18.02
C ILE A 85 -19.56 -6.50 -17.71
N CYS A 86 -20.48 -5.55 -17.73
CA CYS A 86 -21.91 -5.85 -17.72
C CYS A 86 -22.36 -6.33 -19.11
N HIS A 87 -22.79 -7.57 -19.24
CA HIS A 87 -23.28 -8.13 -20.50
C HIS A 87 -24.53 -7.46 -21.06
N SER A 88 -25.27 -6.70 -20.24
CA SER A 88 -26.51 -6.06 -20.68
C SER A 88 -26.32 -4.67 -21.28
N CYS A 89 -25.43 -3.85 -20.72
CA CYS A 89 -25.21 -2.47 -21.18
C CYS A 89 -23.78 -2.17 -21.61
N GLY A 90 -22.86 -3.13 -21.47
CA GLY A 90 -21.45 -2.96 -21.84
C GLY A 90 -20.62 -2.12 -20.86
N LEU A 91 -21.14 -1.77 -19.68
CA LEU A 91 -20.38 -1.01 -18.69
C LEU A 91 -19.18 -1.83 -18.18
N ILE A 92 -17.97 -1.28 -18.27
CA ILE A 92 -16.75 -1.86 -17.70
C ILE A 92 -16.76 -1.65 -16.18
N LEU A 93 -16.62 -2.73 -15.42
CA LEU A 93 -16.73 -2.74 -13.96
C LEU A 93 -15.34 -2.90 -13.33
N CYS A 94 -15.07 -2.08 -12.32
CA CYS A 94 -13.86 -2.20 -11.51
C CYS A 94 -14.06 -3.08 -10.27
N SER A 95 -12.98 -3.35 -9.54
CA SER A 95 -12.95 -4.17 -8.32
C SER A 95 -13.85 -3.67 -7.19
N VAL A 96 -14.23 -2.38 -7.20
CA VAL A 96 -15.18 -1.78 -6.25
C VAL A 96 -16.62 -2.23 -6.53
N ASN A 97 -16.95 -2.52 -7.79
CA ASN A 97 -18.27 -3.01 -8.17
C ASN A 97 -18.33 -4.52 -7.91
N LEU A 98 -18.95 -4.90 -6.78
CA LEU A 98 -19.01 -6.29 -6.36
C LEU A 98 -20.01 -7.12 -7.20
N PRO A 99 -19.71 -8.41 -7.45
CA PRO A 99 -20.52 -9.28 -8.30
C PRO A 99 -21.91 -9.61 -7.74
N GLN A 100 -22.10 -9.44 -6.43
CA GLN A 100 -23.34 -9.71 -5.71
C GLN A 100 -24.46 -8.67 -5.96
N TYR A 101 -24.11 -7.48 -6.46
CA TYR A 101 -25.06 -6.40 -6.72
C TYR A 101 -25.43 -6.30 -8.20
N CYS A 102 -26.52 -5.60 -8.50
CA CYS A 102 -26.94 -5.32 -9.87
C CYS A 102 -26.04 -4.26 -10.54
N CYS A 103 -26.11 -4.16 -11.86
CA CYS A 103 -25.36 -3.16 -12.62
C CYS A 103 -25.74 -1.74 -12.17
N PRO A 104 -24.78 -0.85 -11.85
CA PRO A 104 -25.11 0.49 -11.38
C PRO A 104 -25.66 1.42 -12.47
N PHE A 105 -25.55 1.03 -13.75
CA PHE A 105 -26.05 1.84 -14.87
C PHE A 105 -27.44 1.40 -15.36
N CYS A 106 -27.66 0.10 -15.52
CA CYS A 106 -28.89 -0.44 -16.10
C CYS A 106 -29.74 -1.27 -15.13
N ASP A 107 -29.30 -1.42 -13.88
CA ASP A 107 -29.99 -2.15 -12.81
C ASP A 107 -30.30 -3.63 -13.12
N LYS A 108 -29.68 -4.18 -14.17
CA LYS A 108 -29.79 -5.59 -14.53
C LYS A 108 -28.80 -6.44 -13.74
N ILE A 109 -29.18 -7.68 -13.52
CA ILE A 109 -28.36 -8.69 -12.83
C ILE A 109 -27.07 -8.89 -13.62
N LEU A 110 -25.93 -8.83 -12.92
CA LEU A 110 -24.60 -8.97 -13.55
C LEU A 110 -24.27 -10.41 -13.92
N MET A 111 -24.80 -11.38 -13.18
CA MET A 111 -24.52 -12.80 -13.35
C MET A 111 -25.80 -13.61 -13.55
N THR A 112 -25.80 -14.51 -14.52
CA THR A 112 -26.82 -15.56 -14.61
C THR A 112 -26.54 -16.65 -13.57
N GLY A 113 -27.55 -17.48 -13.24
CA GLY A 113 -27.44 -18.51 -12.20
C GLY A 113 -26.27 -19.49 -12.42
N THR A 114 -26.05 -19.93 -13.66
CA THR A 114 -24.95 -20.85 -13.99
C THR A 114 -23.57 -20.20 -13.81
N VAL A 115 -23.41 -18.94 -14.23
CA VAL A 115 -22.15 -18.19 -14.05
C VAL A 115 -21.90 -17.95 -12.56
N ARG A 116 -22.95 -17.70 -11.78
CA ARG A 116 -22.85 -17.55 -10.33
C ARG A 116 -22.39 -18.83 -9.64
N GLU A 117 -22.96 -19.99 -9.97
CA GLU A 117 -22.51 -21.29 -9.44
C GLU A 117 -21.04 -21.57 -9.81
N SER A 118 -20.65 -21.27 -11.05
CA SER A 118 -19.26 -21.40 -11.48
C SER A 118 -18.32 -20.50 -10.67
N LEU A 119 -18.74 -19.26 -10.37
CA LEU A 119 -17.97 -18.33 -9.56
C LEU A 119 -17.84 -18.82 -8.12
N ILE A 120 -18.92 -19.34 -7.53
CA ILE A 120 -18.89 -19.92 -6.17
C ILE A 120 -17.84 -21.05 -6.12
N SER A 121 -17.86 -21.97 -7.08
CA SER A 121 -16.86 -23.06 -7.13
C SER A 121 -15.42 -22.55 -7.31
N GLN A 122 -15.22 -21.50 -8.09
CA GLN A 122 -13.91 -20.87 -8.27
C GLN A 122 -13.42 -20.21 -6.98
N LEU A 123 -14.30 -19.49 -6.27
CA LEU A 123 -13.99 -18.84 -5.00
C LEU A 123 -13.68 -19.86 -3.90
N GLU A 124 -14.43 -20.95 -3.82
CA GLU A 124 -14.17 -22.07 -2.90
C GLU A 124 -12.80 -22.70 -3.16
N THR A 125 -12.47 -22.94 -4.44
CA THR A 125 -11.17 -23.48 -4.85
C THR A 125 -10.04 -22.51 -4.50
N GLN A 126 -10.22 -21.22 -4.77
CA GLN A 126 -9.24 -20.18 -4.42
C GLN A 126 -9.04 -20.09 -2.91
N LEU A 127 -10.12 -20.07 -2.13
CA LEU A 127 -10.09 -20.04 -0.68
C LEU A 127 -9.32 -21.25 -0.14
N ALA A 128 -9.64 -22.46 -0.58
CA ALA A 128 -8.92 -23.67 -0.18
C ALA A 128 -7.42 -23.56 -0.53
N SER A 129 -7.08 -23.08 -1.74
CA SER A 129 -5.69 -22.89 -2.15
C SER A 129 -4.94 -21.85 -1.30
N THR A 130 -5.62 -20.78 -0.85
CA THR A 130 -5.03 -19.75 0.00
C THR A 130 -4.78 -20.27 1.42
N ILE A 131 -5.70 -21.05 1.97
CA ILE A 131 -5.53 -21.68 3.28
C ILE A 131 -4.33 -22.63 3.28
N ILE A 132 -4.22 -23.51 2.27
CA ILE A 132 -3.09 -24.44 2.15
C ILE A 132 -1.76 -23.67 2.09
N LYS A 133 -1.67 -22.61 1.28
CA LYS A 133 -0.47 -21.77 1.20
C LYS A 133 -0.12 -21.09 2.52
N GLU A 134 -1.12 -20.66 3.28
CA GLU A 134 -0.90 -20.06 4.60
C GLU A 134 -0.43 -21.06 5.63
N GLU A 135 -0.98 -22.27 5.63
CA GLU A 135 -0.55 -23.37 6.50
C GLU A 135 0.89 -23.77 6.19
N GLU A 136 1.23 -23.98 4.91
CA GLU A 136 2.60 -24.25 4.48
C GLU A 136 3.58 -23.13 4.88
N ALA A 137 3.17 -21.86 4.73
CA ALA A 137 3.99 -20.72 5.14
C ALA A 137 4.20 -20.66 6.66
N LYS A 138 3.17 -20.99 7.45
CA LYS A 138 3.27 -21.09 8.91
C LYS A 138 4.21 -22.21 9.31
N GLU A 139 4.09 -23.39 8.72
CA GLU A 139 4.98 -24.52 9.01
C GLU A 139 6.45 -24.20 8.67
N LYS A 140 6.70 -23.58 7.51
CA LYS A 140 8.04 -23.11 7.12
C LYS A 140 8.59 -22.10 8.12
N ALA A 141 7.79 -21.12 8.54
CA ALA A 141 8.20 -20.14 9.53
C ALA A 141 8.53 -20.78 10.90
N ILE A 142 7.77 -21.79 11.31
CA ILE A 142 8.05 -22.55 12.54
C ILE A 142 9.37 -23.30 12.40
N GLN A 143 9.58 -24.04 11.30
CA GLN A 143 10.83 -24.77 11.07
C GLN A 143 12.04 -23.84 11.01
N ASP A 144 11.92 -22.69 10.35
CA ASP A 144 13.00 -21.71 10.25
C ASP A 144 13.29 -21.05 11.60
N SER A 145 12.26 -20.77 12.41
CA SER A 145 12.45 -20.27 13.78
C SER A 145 13.16 -21.29 14.67
N GLN A 146 12.87 -22.59 14.52
CA GLN A 146 13.54 -23.65 15.25
C GLN A 146 15.00 -23.81 14.81
N LYS A 147 15.26 -23.78 13.49
CA LYS A 147 16.62 -23.78 12.95
C LYS A 147 17.42 -22.57 13.42
N ALA A 148 16.82 -21.38 13.46
CA ALA A 148 17.47 -20.16 13.93
C ALA A 148 17.73 -20.17 15.45
N ALA A 149 16.83 -20.73 16.26
CA ALA A 149 17.03 -20.86 17.70
C ALA A 149 18.07 -21.94 18.05
N GLY A 150 18.13 -23.02 17.26
CA GLY A 150 19.14 -24.07 17.38
C GLY A 150 20.49 -23.69 16.75
N ALA A 151 20.52 -22.70 15.87
CA ALA A 151 21.75 -22.15 15.32
C ALA A 151 22.47 -21.36 16.40
N PHE A 152 23.55 -21.94 16.93
CA PHE A 152 24.53 -21.17 17.70
C PHE A 152 24.93 -19.95 16.86
N PRO A 153 24.97 -18.73 17.44
CA PRO A 153 25.41 -17.54 16.72
C PRO A 153 26.77 -17.82 16.10
N THR A 154 26.81 -18.07 14.79
CA THR A 154 28.06 -18.40 14.11
C THR A 154 28.91 -17.14 14.10
N LEU A 155 29.90 -17.06 15.00
CA LEU A 155 30.90 -15.99 15.09
C LEU A 155 31.87 -15.98 13.89
N SER A 156 31.50 -16.56 12.75
CA SER A 156 32.41 -16.85 11.63
C SER A 156 32.47 -15.78 10.53
N SER A 157 32.18 -14.51 10.84
CA SER A 157 32.38 -13.41 9.88
C SER A 157 33.34 -12.33 10.38
N ALA A 158 34.41 -12.73 11.07
CA ALA A 158 35.53 -11.86 11.41
C ALA A 158 36.91 -12.40 11.00
N ALA A 159 36.99 -13.56 10.34
CA ALA A 159 38.27 -14.09 9.88
C ALA A 159 38.18 -14.50 8.40
N LEU A 160 39.04 -13.88 7.59
CA LEU A 160 39.38 -14.18 6.19
C LEU A 160 38.52 -13.49 5.11
N SER A 161 38.70 -12.17 4.98
CA SER A 161 38.80 -11.51 3.67
C SER A 161 39.79 -10.35 3.75
N LEU A 162 41.06 -10.70 3.92
CA LEU A 162 42.15 -9.91 3.35
C LEU A 162 42.49 -10.56 2.01
N SER A 163 42.64 -9.73 0.96
CA SER A 163 43.06 -10.01 -0.43
C SER A 163 42.00 -10.32 -1.49
N SER A 164 41.37 -9.26 -2.02
CA SER A 164 41.18 -9.08 -3.48
C SER A 164 40.74 -7.64 -3.78
N PRO A 165 41.40 -6.90 -4.70
CA PRO A 165 40.91 -5.62 -5.18
C PRO A 165 40.17 -5.80 -6.51
N SER A 166 38.85 -5.56 -6.53
CA SER A 166 38.13 -5.25 -7.77
C SER A 166 36.80 -4.53 -7.47
N PRO A 167 36.34 -3.56 -8.30
CA PRO A 167 35.31 -2.60 -7.90
C PRO A 167 33.89 -2.91 -8.45
N VAL A 168 32.89 -2.77 -7.56
CA VAL A 168 31.42 -2.46 -7.70
C VAL A 168 30.50 -3.31 -8.63
N PRO A 169 29.14 -3.34 -8.42
CA PRO A 169 28.32 -2.62 -7.43
C PRO A 169 27.26 -3.44 -6.64
N ALA A 170 26.76 -2.78 -5.58
CA ALA A 170 25.43 -2.90 -4.95
C ALA A 170 25.06 -4.21 -4.23
N ALA A 171 25.60 -4.38 -3.01
CA ALA A 171 25.06 -5.29 -2.01
C ALA A 171 24.38 -4.53 -0.86
N SER A 172 23.27 -5.12 -0.43
CA SER A 172 22.42 -4.76 0.70
C SER A 172 23.21 -4.41 1.96
N ILE A 173 22.88 -3.26 2.53
CA ILE A 173 23.28 -2.82 3.87
C ILE A 173 22.57 -3.72 4.89
N PRO A 174 23.28 -4.49 5.74
CA PRO A 174 22.65 -5.20 6.86
C PRO A 174 22.16 -4.20 7.93
N PRO A 175 21.05 -4.47 8.63
CA PRO A 175 20.53 -3.58 9.64
C PRO A 175 21.52 -3.44 10.82
N PRO A 176 21.72 -2.23 11.37
CA PRO A 176 22.66 -2.00 12.45
C PRO A 176 22.24 -2.76 13.72
N SER A 177 23.14 -3.60 14.23
CA SER A 177 22.98 -4.27 15.51
C SER A 177 22.81 -3.23 16.61
N LYS A 178 21.72 -3.31 17.38
CA LYS A 178 21.38 -2.41 18.48
C LYS A 178 22.45 -2.50 19.57
N GLN A 179 23.42 -1.59 19.57
CA GLN A 179 24.44 -1.51 20.60
C GLN A 179 23.84 -0.94 21.89
N THR A 180 23.65 -1.79 22.90
CA THR A 180 23.28 -1.34 24.25
C THR A 180 24.55 -1.11 25.06
N TYR A 181 24.87 0.14 25.38
CA TYR A 181 26.03 0.48 26.19
C TYR A 181 25.67 0.40 27.68
N LYS A 182 26.41 -0.41 28.43
CA LYS A 182 26.31 -0.49 29.89
C LYS A 182 27.45 0.32 30.49
N VAL A 183 27.11 1.39 31.21
CA VAL A 183 28.10 2.26 31.85
C VAL A 183 28.12 1.93 33.34
N LEU A 184 29.29 1.54 33.84
CA LEU A 184 29.54 1.37 35.27
C LEU A 184 29.98 2.71 35.83
N SER A 185 29.18 3.29 36.71
CA SER A 185 29.52 4.53 37.41
C SER A 185 29.79 4.23 38.88
N LEU A 186 30.90 4.78 39.41
CA LEU A 186 31.20 4.74 40.83
C LEU A 186 30.62 5.99 41.48
N THR A 187 29.65 5.81 42.36
CA THR A 187 29.14 6.91 43.19
C THR A 187 30.12 7.21 44.33
N SER A 188 30.11 8.43 44.87
CA SER A 188 31.02 8.89 45.94
C SER A 188 30.98 8.01 47.21
N ASN A 189 29.95 7.19 47.37
CA ASN A 189 29.80 6.21 48.43
C ASN A 189 30.43 4.84 48.12
N LYS A 190 31.35 4.76 47.14
CA LYS A 190 32.03 3.51 46.69
C LYS A 190 31.07 2.42 46.22
N ARG A 191 29.84 2.79 45.83
CA ARG A 191 28.86 1.85 45.26
C ARG A 191 28.93 1.92 43.74
N VAL A 192 29.13 0.76 43.11
CA VAL A 192 29.08 0.60 41.65
C VAL A 192 27.62 0.59 41.22
N VAL A 193 27.22 1.58 40.43
CA VAL A 193 25.89 1.68 39.82
C VAL A 193 26.03 1.37 38.35
N VAL A 194 25.36 0.30 37.91
CA VAL A 194 25.31 -0.11 36.50
C VAL A 194 24.14 0.60 35.84
N SER A 195 24.42 1.67 35.11
CA SER A 195 23.42 2.40 34.34
C SER A 195 23.40 1.83 32.92
N SER A 196 22.32 1.13 32.57
CA SER A 196 22.13 0.64 31.20
C SER A 196 21.37 1.70 30.40
N TYR A 197 22.06 2.32 29.43
CA TYR A 197 21.46 3.28 28.52
C TYR A 197 21.12 2.54 27.23
N THR A 198 19.90 2.01 27.17
CA THR A 198 19.34 1.57 25.90
C THR A 198 18.84 2.82 25.19
N SER A 199 19.61 3.31 24.22
CA SER A 199 19.12 4.29 23.24
C SER A 199 18.09 3.60 22.36
N THR A 200 16.88 3.41 22.89
CA THR A 200 15.73 3.12 22.06
C THR A 200 15.38 4.41 21.34
N PRO A 201 15.40 4.47 19.99
CA PRO A 201 14.67 5.53 19.31
C PRO A 201 13.25 5.48 19.86
N VAL A 202 12.76 6.62 20.34
CA VAL A 202 11.39 6.78 20.84
C VAL A 202 10.45 6.38 19.72
N HIS A 203 10.07 5.10 19.68
CA HIS A 203 8.94 4.65 18.90
C HIS A 203 7.72 5.18 19.64
N SER A 204 7.21 6.27 19.09
CA SER A 204 5.91 6.85 19.37
C SER A 204 4.86 5.74 19.53
N ARG A 205 4.40 5.57 20.77
CA ARG A 205 3.11 4.99 21.19
C ARG A 205 2.88 3.49 20.88
N PRO A 206 2.16 2.76 21.76
CA PRO A 206 1.76 1.40 21.49
C PRO A 206 0.77 1.39 20.32
N ALA A 207 1.13 0.71 19.23
CA ALA A 207 0.26 0.37 18.11
C ALA A 207 -0.82 -0.66 18.48
N SER A 208 -1.41 -0.56 19.67
CA SER A 208 -2.44 -1.48 20.17
C SER A 208 -3.85 -0.91 19.97
N ARG A 209 -4.10 -0.27 18.82
CA ARG A 209 -5.44 0.02 18.30
C ARG A 209 -5.38 0.48 16.84
N ASN A 210 -4.53 -0.13 16.02
CA ASN A 210 -4.80 -0.14 14.59
C ASN A 210 -5.87 -1.21 14.37
N GLU A 211 -7.13 -0.84 14.64
CA GLU A 211 -8.16 -1.36 13.77
C GLU A 211 -7.76 -0.86 12.39
N ASP A 212 -7.27 -1.77 11.55
CA ASP A 212 -7.23 -1.61 10.10
C ASP A 212 -8.67 -1.25 9.70
N VAL A 213 -9.02 0.03 9.82
CA VAL A 213 -10.18 0.60 9.15
C VAL A 213 -9.78 0.51 7.69
N GLU A 214 -10.18 -0.58 7.07
CA GLU A 214 -10.02 -0.85 5.65
C GLU A 214 -10.59 0.38 4.93
N GLU A 215 -9.70 1.26 4.48
CA GLU A 215 -10.06 2.55 3.91
C GLU A 215 -10.93 2.27 2.69
N GLU A 216 -12.21 2.64 2.77
CA GLU A 216 -13.16 2.30 1.71
C GLU A 216 -12.71 2.98 0.41
N PRO A 217 -12.58 2.22 -0.69
CA PRO A 217 -12.05 2.77 -1.94
C PRO A 217 -12.94 3.93 -2.43
N ILE A 218 -12.28 5.04 -2.82
CA ILE A 218 -12.94 6.27 -3.25
C ILE A 218 -13.80 6.02 -4.49
N ARG A 219 -15.12 6.15 -4.38
CA ARG A 219 -16.04 5.87 -5.50
C ARG A 219 -16.17 7.07 -6.44
N VAL A 220 -16.07 6.82 -7.75
CA VAL A 220 -16.33 7.84 -8.78
C VAL A 220 -17.83 7.94 -9.03
N PRO A 221 -18.45 9.11 -8.85
CA PRO A 221 -19.89 9.28 -9.00
C PRO A 221 -20.35 9.07 -10.44
N ARG A 222 -21.66 8.82 -10.61
CA ARG A 222 -22.26 8.68 -11.93
C ARG A 222 -22.04 9.95 -12.75
N PRO A 223 -21.61 9.83 -14.03
CA PRO A 223 -21.55 10.99 -14.91
C PRO A 223 -22.94 11.62 -15.05
N PRO A 224 -23.03 12.97 -15.18
CA PRO A 224 -24.29 13.64 -15.42
C PRO A 224 -25.03 13.02 -16.62
N PRO A 225 -26.37 12.89 -16.57
CA PRO A 225 -27.14 12.25 -17.64
C PRO A 225 -27.06 13.04 -18.94
N GLU A 226 -26.94 14.37 -18.83
CA GLU A 226 -26.82 15.27 -19.95
C GLU A 226 -25.37 15.75 -20.05
N PRO A 227 -24.65 15.42 -21.15
CA PRO A 227 -23.35 16.01 -21.38
C PRO A 227 -23.53 17.53 -21.51
N THR A 228 -22.63 18.27 -20.89
CA THR A 228 -22.60 19.73 -21.03
C THR A 228 -22.37 20.04 -22.51
N HIS A 229 -23.42 20.51 -23.18
CA HIS A 229 -23.36 20.91 -24.58
C HIS A 229 -23.45 22.43 -24.66
N ALA A 230 -23.00 22.99 -25.79
CA ALA A 230 -23.26 24.38 -26.05
C ALA A 230 -24.73 24.51 -26.45
N ASP A 231 -25.52 25.23 -25.66
CA ASP A 231 -26.95 25.51 -25.97
C ASP A 231 -27.12 26.38 -27.22
N ARG A 232 -26.02 26.95 -27.73
CA ARG A 232 -26.04 27.89 -28.83
C ARG A 232 -26.05 27.17 -30.17
N THR A 233 -26.95 27.58 -31.05
CA THR A 233 -26.97 27.14 -32.45
C THR A 233 -25.65 27.51 -33.14
N PRO A 234 -24.98 26.57 -33.86
CA PRO A 234 -23.74 26.85 -34.57
C PRO A 234 -23.91 28.02 -35.53
N GLN A 235 -23.03 29.01 -35.44
CA GLN A 235 -23.02 30.14 -36.36
C GLN A 235 -22.52 29.66 -37.74
N PRO A 236 -23.19 30.01 -38.86
CA PRO A 236 -22.77 29.55 -40.19
C PRO A 236 -21.40 30.12 -40.61
N SER A 237 -21.01 31.28 -40.06
CA SER A 237 -19.68 31.86 -40.27
C SER A 237 -18.57 31.11 -39.54
N ARG A 238 -18.90 30.33 -38.49
CA ARG A 238 -17.98 29.55 -37.66
C ARG A 238 -18.65 28.28 -37.15
N PRO A 239 -18.93 27.30 -38.02
CA PRO A 239 -19.68 26.10 -37.65
C PRO A 239 -18.93 25.19 -36.65
N TRP A 240 -17.64 25.45 -36.44
CA TRP A 240 -16.77 24.74 -35.49
C TRP A 240 -16.67 25.43 -34.12
N GLU A 241 -17.38 26.54 -33.89
CA GLU A 241 -17.37 27.29 -32.64
C GLU A 241 -18.34 26.68 -31.60
N ASN A 242 -17.92 25.61 -30.92
CA ASN A 242 -18.66 24.98 -29.82
C ASN A 242 -18.24 25.59 -28.47
N LEU A 243 -18.76 26.79 -28.16
CA LEU A 243 -18.46 27.48 -26.90
C LEU A 243 -19.37 26.99 -25.77
N ILE A 244 -18.90 26.04 -24.96
CA ILE A 244 -19.63 25.53 -23.79
C ILE A 244 -19.66 26.58 -22.64
N HIS A 245 -18.66 27.47 -22.55
CA HIS A 245 -18.49 28.42 -21.44
C HIS A 245 -18.13 29.86 -21.87
N GLY A 246 -18.67 30.33 -23.00
CA GLY A 246 -18.41 31.69 -23.50
C GLY A 246 -17.14 31.81 -24.36
N ALA A 247 -16.73 33.04 -24.68
CA ALA A 247 -15.69 33.33 -25.67
C ALA A 247 -14.33 32.73 -25.27
N VAL A 248 -13.80 31.81 -26.08
CA VAL A 248 -12.42 31.32 -25.90
C VAL A 248 -11.46 32.37 -26.44
N THR A 249 -10.73 33.04 -25.55
CA THR A 249 -9.60 33.88 -25.94
C THR A 249 -8.41 32.98 -26.25
N TYR A 250 -7.98 32.93 -27.51
CA TYR A 250 -6.73 32.28 -27.87
C TYR A 250 -5.60 32.93 -27.08
N LYS A 251 -4.99 32.18 -26.16
CA LYS A 251 -3.72 32.55 -25.54
C LYS A 251 -2.62 31.96 -26.42
N PRO A 252 -1.87 32.78 -27.19
CA PRO A 252 -0.72 32.29 -27.93
C PRO A 252 0.19 31.53 -26.97
N ARG A 253 0.71 30.38 -27.42
CA ARG A 253 1.78 29.72 -26.67
C ARG A 253 2.93 30.73 -26.56
N LEU A 254 3.25 31.12 -25.33
CA LEU A 254 4.49 31.84 -25.05
C LEU A 254 5.61 30.96 -25.60
N ARG A 255 6.38 31.51 -26.55
CA ARG A 255 7.60 30.84 -27.00
C ARG A 255 8.52 30.79 -25.78
N VAL A 256 9.00 29.59 -25.46
CA VAL A 256 9.86 29.33 -24.28
C VAL A 256 11.27 29.93 -24.47
N ASP A 257 11.54 30.56 -25.61
CA ASP A 257 12.87 31.08 -25.96
C ASP A 257 13.07 32.58 -25.63
N ASP A 258 12.13 33.25 -24.96
CA ASP A 258 12.20 34.71 -24.72
C ASP A 258 12.64 35.10 -23.30
N ASP A 259 13.39 34.22 -22.62
CA ASP A 259 13.95 34.49 -21.28
C ASP A 259 15.43 34.89 -21.29
N THR A 260 15.95 35.37 -22.43
CA THR A 260 17.25 36.05 -22.42
C THR A 260 17.27 37.28 -23.33
N THR A 261 17.31 38.44 -22.65
CA THR A 261 17.82 39.75 -23.08
C THR A 261 16.84 40.77 -23.69
N PRO A 262 16.74 42.00 -23.12
CA PRO A 262 16.03 43.10 -23.75
C PRO A 262 16.93 43.71 -24.83
N LYS A 263 16.68 43.39 -26.10
CA LYS A 263 17.30 44.11 -27.23
C LYS A 263 16.23 44.55 -28.23
N GLY A 264 15.85 45.82 -28.09
CA GLY A 264 15.83 46.83 -29.16
C GLY A 264 14.91 46.63 -30.40
N PRO A 265 14.35 47.71 -30.96
CA PRO A 265 13.29 47.64 -31.96
C PRO A 265 13.82 47.25 -33.34
N SER A 266 13.46 46.06 -33.82
CA SER A 266 13.72 45.65 -35.20
C SER A 266 12.73 46.31 -36.16
N ARG A 267 13.08 47.50 -36.65
CA ARG A 267 12.48 48.17 -37.81
C ARG A 267 12.61 47.25 -39.04
N ARG A 268 11.61 46.43 -39.32
CA ARG A 268 11.44 45.87 -40.68
C ARG A 268 10.83 46.94 -41.59
N ARG A 269 11.72 47.68 -42.27
CA ARG A 269 11.41 48.39 -43.52
C ARG A 269 10.74 47.42 -44.49
N ARG A 270 9.42 47.57 -44.69
CA ARG A 270 8.74 47.00 -45.86
C ARG A 270 8.88 48.02 -46.98
N GLY A 271 9.78 47.72 -47.92
CA GLY A 271 9.99 48.51 -49.12
C GLY A 271 8.75 48.48 -50.00
N ASN A 272 8.27 49.67 -50.33
CA ASN A 272 7.46 49.97 -51.49
C ASN A 272 8.21 49.51 -52.76
N LYS A 273 7.57 48.69 -53.59
CA LYS A 273 7.85 48.66 -55.04
C LYS A 273 6.59 48.16 -55.75
N GLY A 274 5.88 49.10 -56.35
CA GLY A 274 4.58 48.89 -56.95
C GLY A 274 4.62 48.19 -58.31
N LYS A 275 3.43 47.93 -58.84
CA LYS A 275 3.12 48.08 -60.25
C LYS A 275 1.61 48.20 -60.42
N GLU A 276 1.17 49.43 -60.66
CA GLU A 276 -0.07 49.71 -61.37
C GLU A 276 0.02 49.08 -62.77
N LYS A 277 -1.05 48.44 -63.21
CA LYS A 277 -1.41 48.44 -64.62
C LYS A 277 -2.93 48.37 -64.76
N GLU A 278 -3.45 49.52 -65.14
CA GLU A 278 -4.82 49.81 -65.56
C GLU A 278 -5.14 49.18 -66.94
N THR A 279 -6.44 49.19 -67.27
CA THR A 279 -7.12 48.81 -68.53
C THR A 279 -7.33 47.30 -68.74
N SER A 280 -8.51 46.77 -69.08
CA SER A 280 -9.60 47.34 -69.88
C SER A 280 -10.98 46.70 -69.60
N SER A 281 -11.99 47.56 -69.65
CA SER A 281 -13.39 47.35 -70.08
C SER A 281 -13.76 46.05 -70.81
N GLY A 282 -14.94 45.52 -70.49
CA GLY A 282 -15.64 44.54 -71.33
C GLY A 282 -17.01 44.13 -70.76
N GLN A 283 -18.03 44.96 -70.98
CA GLN A 283 -19.44 44.57 -70.94
C GLN A 283 -19.75 43.56 -72.06
N ASN A 284 -20.58 42.56 -71.78
CA ASN A 284 -21.63 42.04 -72.67
C ASN A 284 -22.56 41.15 -71.82
N VAL A 285 -23.82 41.58 -71.65
CA VAL A 285 -25.06 41.02 -72.25
C VAL A 285 -25.36 39.62 -71.73
#